data_AF-A0A8R7R3C6-F1
#
_entry.id   AF-A0A8R7R3C6-F1
#
_cell.length_a   1.000
_cell.length_b   1.000
_cell.length_c   1.000
_cell.angle_alpha   90.00
_cell.angle_beta   90.00
_cell.angle_gamma   90.00
#
_symmetry.space_group_name_H-M   'P 1'
#
loop_
_entity.id
_entity.type
_entity.pdbx_description
1 polymer ?
#
loop_
_entity_poly.entity_id
_entity_poly.type
_entity_poly.pdbx_seq_one_letter_code
_entity_poly.pdbx_strand_id
1 'polypeptide(L)'
;MPLVECMMFGALVSATDPVTVLSIFQELGTDVNLYALVFGESVLNDAMAISLYRTMASLRTNASSQNIFVVILRFLENFFGSMSTGVGAGFISALLFKYSTLGVENLYNLESCLFVLFPYFSYMLAEGFGLSGIVSILFTGIVGST
;
A
#
# COMPACT_ATOMS: atom_id res chain seq x y z
N MET A 1 11.78 -1.38 -28.24
CA MET A 1 11.13 -0.95 -26.99
C MET A 1 11.79 0.34 -26.51
N PRO A 2 11.05 1.46 -26.37
CA PRO A 2 11.54 2.67 -25.73
C PRO A 2 11.96 2.40 -24.27
N LEU A 3 12.99 3.10 -23.78
CA LEU A 3 13.60 2.90 -22.46
C LEU A 3 12.57 2.91 -21.30
N VAL A 4 11.58 3.80 -21.38
CA VAL A 4 10.52 3.92 -20.37
C VAL A 4 9.67 2.66 -20.27
N GLU A 5 9.38 1.99 -21.39
CA GLU A 5 8.63 0.71 -21.38
C GLU A 5 9.45 -0.41 -20.72
N CYS A 6 10.76 -0.45 -20.95
CA CYS A 6 11.64 -1.40 -20.27
C CYS A 6 11.68 -1.15 -18.75
N MET A 7 11.70 0.12 -18.32
CA MET A 7 11.65 0.49 -16.90
C MET A 7 10.29 0.14 -16.27
N MET A 8 9.19 0.39 -16.96
CA MET A 8 7.84 -0.01 -16.51
C MET A 8 7.72 -1.52 -16.36
N PHE A 9 8.25 -2.28 -17.33
CA PHE A 9 8.28 -3.74 -17.25
C PHE A 9 9.15 -4.21 -16.08
N GLY A 10 10.33 -3.62 -15.87
CA GLY A 10 11.18 -3.93 -14.73
C GLY A 10 10.49 -3.65 -13.39
N ALA A 11 9.77 -2.54 -13.27
CA ALA A 11 9.00 -2.22 -12.07
C ALA A 11 7.90 -3.26 -11.80
N LEU A 12 7.17 -3.70 -12.84
CA LEU A 12 6.12 -4.72 -12.69
C LEU A 12 6.66 -6.09 -12.28
N VAL A 13 7.80 -6.51 -12.85
CA VAL A 13 8.42 -7.81 -12.54
C VAL A 13 9.18 -7.80 -11.20
N SER A 14 9.44 -6.62 -10.63
CA SER A 14 10.09 -6.48 -9.33
C SER A 14 9.22 -6.97 -8.18
N ALA A 15 7.89 -6.94 -8.31
CA ALA A 15 6.96 -7.47 -7.32
C ALA A 15 7.16 -8.97 -7.12
N THR A 16 7.24 -9.42 -5.88
CA THR A 16 7.55 -10.80 -5.50
C THR A 16 6.39 -11.40 -4.73
N ASP A 17 5.87 -12.53 -5.17
CA ASP A 17 4.81 -13.26 -4.46
C ASP A 17 5.41 -14.44 -3.65
N PRO A 18 5.42 -14.38 -2.31
CA PRO A 18 5.99 -15.40 -1.45
C PRO A 18 4.97 -16.50 -1.08
N VAL A 19 3.74 -16.48 -1.58
CA VAL A 19 2.65 -17.35 -1.10
C VAL A 19 3.04 -18.84 -1.09
N THR A 20 3.74 -19.31 -2.12
CA THR A 20 4.22 -20.70 -2.19
C THR A 20 5.29 -21.00 -1.13
N VAL A 21 6.24 -20.09 -0.91
CA VAL A 21 7.31 -20.24 0.08
C VAL A 21 6.75 -20.17 1.51
N LEU A 22 5.80 -19.26 1.76
CA LEU A 22 5.12 -19.13 3.05
C LEU A 22 4.36 -20.40 3.42
N SER A 23 3.69 -21.05 2.45
CA SER A 23 2.97 -22.31 2.70
C SER A 23 3.90 -23.43 3.17
N ILE A 24 5.09 -23.53 2.57
CA ILE A 24 6.12 -24.52 2.93
C ILE A 24 6.72 -24.19 4.31
N PHE A 25 6.96 -22.91 4.61
CA PHE A 25 7.47 -22.49 5.93
C PHE A 25 6.50 -22.80 7.06
N GLN A 26 5.20 -22.69 6.82
CA GLN A 26 4.18 -23.04 7.81
C GLN A 26 4.15 -24.56 8.07
N GLU A 27 4.36 -25.37 7.04
CA GLU A 27 4.41 -26.84 7.14
C GLU A 27 5.68 -27.34 7.83
N LEU A 28 6.81 -26.64 7.64
CA LEU A 28 8.10 -26.92 8.29
C LEU A 28 8.21 -26.45 9.76
N GLY A 29 7.20 -25.73 10.27
CA GLY A 29 7.22 -25.18 11.64
C GLY A 29 8.29 -24.09 11.83
N THR A 30 8.49 -23.26 10.81
CA THR A 30 9.52 -22.20 10.81
C THR A 30 9.19 -21.07 11.79
N ASP A 31 10.20 -20.33 12.24
CA ASP A 31 10.04 -19.20 13.17
C ASP A 31 9.03 -18.17 12.62
N VAL A 32 8.05 -17.80 13.46
CA VAL A 32 7.02 -16.79 13.17
C VAL A 32 7.65 -15.46 12.76
N ASN A 33 8.84 -15.14 13.28
CA ASN A 33 9.58 -13.94 12.89
C ASN A 33 10.00 -13.98 11.42
N LEU A 34 10.46 -15.14 10.92
CA LEU A 34 10.88 -15.27 9.53
C LEU A 34 9.68 -15.21 8.58
N TYR A 35 8.57 -15.82 8.97
CA TYR A 35 7.30 -15.72 8.24
C TYR A 35 6.85 -14.25 8.11
N ALA A 36 6.82 -13.52 9.24
CA ALA A 36 6.40 -12.12 9.26
C ALA A 36 7.33 -11.22 8.44
N LEU A 37 8.64 -11.48 8.47
CA LEU A 37 9.63 -10.74 7.69
C LEU A 37 9.41 -10.89 6.18
N VAL A 38 9.31 -12.13 5.69
CA VAL A 38 9.15 -12.43 4.25
C VAL A 38 7.80 -11.93 3.72
N PHE A 39 6.75 -12.10 4.52
CA PHE A 39 5.43 -11.56 4.19
C PHE A 39 5.47 -10.02 4.11
N GLY A 40 6.05 -9.37 5.11
CA GLY A 40 6.16 -7.90 5.15
C GLY A 40 7.01 -7.34 4.01
N GLU A 41 8.14 -7.97 3.69
CA GLU A 41 8.99 -7.60 2.56
C GLU A 41 8.21 -7.63 1.24
N SER A 42 7.46 -8.70 1.01
CA SER A 42 6.71 -8.88 -0.24
C SER A 42 5.57 -7.87 -0.39
N VAL A 43 4.83 -7.63 0.70
CA VAL A 43 3.74 -6.65 0.71
C VAL A 43 4.27 -5.23 0.47
N LEU A 44 5.40 -4.86 1.08
CA LEU A 44 6.04 -3.57 0.82
C LEU A 44 6.60 -3.47 -0.60
N ASN A 45 7.15 -4.56 -1.13
CA ASN A 45 7.70 -4.61 -2.48
C ASN A 45 6.60 -4.39 -3.54
N ASP A 46 5.43 -5.02 -3.40
CA ASP A 46 4.29 -4.80 -4.29
C ASP A 46 3.84 -3.33 -4.31
N ALA A 47 3.81 -2.70 -3.14
CA ALA A 47 3.46 -1.28 -2.98
C ALA A 47 4.48 -0.35 -3.67
N MET A 48 5.77 -0.68 -3.57
CA MET A 48 6.85 0.05 -4.21
C MET A 48 6.83 -0.12 -5.74
N ALA A 49 6.63 -1.35 -6.21
CA ALA A 49 6.54 -1.70 -7.62
C ALA A 49 5.42 -0.91 -8.32
N ILE A 50 4.22 -0.86 -7.72
CA ILE A 50 3.10 -0.12 -8.31
C ILE A 50 3.31 1.41 -8.27
N SER A 51 3.93 1.94 -7.22
CA SER A 51 4.29 3.36 -7.13
C SER A 51 5.31 3.76 -8.20
N LEU A 52 6.32 2.92 -8.42
CA LEU A 52 7.30 3.09 -9.49
C LEU A 52 6.64 3.03 -10.87
N TYR A 53 5.78 2.04 -11.10
CA TYR A 53 5.04 1.90 -12.35
C TYR A 53 4.19 3.14 -12.66
N ARG A 54 3.42 3.64 -11.69
CA ARG A 54 2.60 4.86 -11.86
C ARG A 54 3.46 6.09 -12.20
N THR A 55 4.59 6.24 -11.51
CA THR A 55 5.53 7.34 -11.79
C THR A 55 6.08 7.25 -13.22
N MET A 56 6.50 6.07 -13.66
CA MET A 56 7.01 5.86 -15.02
C MET A 56 5.92 6.01 -16.09
N ALA A 57 4.69 5.57 -15.81
CA ALA A 57 3.54 5.75 -16.69
C ALA A 57 3.21 7.25 -16.90
N SER A 58 3.39 8.08 -15.87
CA SER A 58 3.23 9.54 -15.94
C SER A 58 4.31 10.21 -16.82
N LEU A 59 5.50 9.62 -16.94
CA LEU A 59 6.54 10.11 -17.85
C LEU A 59 6.24 9.82 -19.31
N ARG A 60 5.55 8.72 -19.59
CA ARG A 60 5.14 8.37 -20.96
C ARG A 60 4.24 9.44 -21.58
N THR A 61 3.37 10.05 -20.78
CA THR A 61 2.48 11.13 -21.23
C THR A 61 3.17 12.50 -21.29
N ASN A 62 4.19 12.72 -20.46
CA ASN A 62 4.94 13.97 -20.37
C ASN A 62 6.36 13.84 -20.95
N ALA A 63 6.47 13.39 -22.21
CA ALA A 63 7.74 13.11 -22.90
C ALA A 63 8.68 14.32 -23.12
N SER A 64 8.37 15.48 -22.53
CA SER A 64 9.23 16.66 -22.49
C SER A 64 10.31 16.46 -21.42
N SER A 65 11.55 16.18 -21.87
CA SER A 65 12.84 16.28 -21.14
C SER A 65 12.76 16.41 -19.60
N GLN A 66 12.11 15.48 -18.91
CA GLN A 66 12.08 15.50 -17.46
C GLN A 66 13.41 14.97 -16.95
N ASN A 67 14.11 15.81 -16.19
CA ASN A 67 15.33 15.41 -15.51
C ASN A 67 15.02 14.21 -14.61
N ILE A 68 15.93 13.21 -14.57
CA ILE A 68 15.84 12.04 -13.68
C ILE A 68 15.60 12.47 -12.23
N PHE A 69 16.16 13.60 -11.81
CA PHE A 69 15.93 14.20 -10.50
C PHE A 69 14.44 14.52 -10.21
N VAL A 70 13.70 15.04 -11.20
CA VAL A 70 12.26 15.35 -11.06
C VAL A 70 11.46 14.06 -10.94
N VAL A 71 11.86 13.00 -11.64
CA VAL A 71 11.24 11.67 -11.55
C VAL A 71 11.37 11.10 -10.14
N ILE A 72 12.59 11.16 -9.57
CA ILE A 72 12.86 10.67 -8.22
C ILE A 72 12.05 11.47 -7.19
N LEU A 73 11.98 12.79 -7.34
CA LEU A 73 11.17 13.64 -6.47
C LEU A 73 9.67 13.29 -6.55
N ARG A 74 9.12 13.12 -7.75
CA ARG A 74 7.72 12.72 -7.94
C ARG A 74 7.42 11.35 -7.34
N PHE A 75 8.35 10.41 -7.48
CA PHE A 75 8.23 9.10 -6.85
C PHE A 75 8.18 9.22 -5.33
N LEU A 76 9.11 9.97 -4.73
CA LEU A 76 9.16 10.21 -3.29
C LEU A 76 7.89 10.92 -2.80
N GLU A 77 7.44 11.96 -3.49
CA GLU A 77 6.21 12.68 -3.19
C GLU A 77 5.00 11.76 -3.22
N ASN A 78 4.85 10.96 -4.29
CA ASN A 78 3.75 10.00 -4.39
C ASN A 78 3.82 8.95 -3.27
N PHE A 79 5.00 8.40 -2.99
CA PHE A 79 5.15 7.38 -1.96
C PHE A 79 4.85 7.93 -0.56
N PHE A 80 5.52 9.01 -0.15
CA PHE A 80 5.33 9.62 1.17
C PHE A 80 3.96 10.27 1.32
N GLY A 81 3.41 10.88 0.27
CA GLY A 81 2.05 11.40 0.26
C GLY A 81 1.00 10.30 0.46
N SER A 82 1.16 9.17 -0.25
CA SER A 82 0.27 8.02 -0.08
C SER A 82 0.40 7.39 1.31
N MET A 83 1.62 7.29 1.83
CA MET A 83 1.88 6.82 3.20
C MET A 83 1.22 7.73 4.23
N SER A 84 1.41 9.05 4.12
CA SER A 84 0.84 10.02 5.07
C SER A 84 -0.70 10.00 5.06
N THR A 85 -1.32 9.89 3.88
CA THR A 85 -2.79 9.79 3.79
C THR A 85 -3.29 8.48 4.39
N GLY A 86 -2.60 7.36 4.12
CA GLY A 86 -2.94 6.05 4.68
C GLY A 86 -2.84 5.99 6.20
N VAL A 87 -1.74 6.50 6.76
CA VAL A 87 -1.53 6.61 8.22
C VAL A 87 -2.58 7.52 8.86
N GLY A 88 -2.88 8.67 8.23
CA GLY A 88 -3.90 9.58 8.70
C GLY A 88 -5.29 8.94 8.77
N ALA A 89 -5.71 8.25 7.69
CA ALA A 89 -6.98 7.54 7.65
C ALA A 89 -7.02 6.37 8.67
N GLY A 90 -5.92 5.63 8.82
CA GLY A 90 -5.78 4.57 9.82
C GLY A 90 -5.95 5.10 11.24
N PHE A 91 -5.27 6.19 11.57
CA PHE A 91 -5.38 6.82 12.89
C PHE A 91 -6.81 7.33 13.17
N ILE A 92 -7.48 7.92 12.16
CA ILE A 92 -8.89 8.33 12.28
C ILE A 92 -9.79 7.11 12.53
N SER A 93 -9.58 6.00 11.81
CA SER A 93 -10.36 4.78 12.02
C SER A 93 -10.15 4.20 13.42
N ALA A 94 -8.92 4.12 13.91
CA ALA A 94 -8.60 3.65 15.25
C ALA A 94 -9.22 4.54 16.35
N LEU A 95 -9.18 5.87 16.16
CA LEU A 95 -9.85 6.81 17.05
C LEU A 95 -11.37 6.64 17.03
N LEU A 96 -11.98 6.45 15.86
CA LEU A 96 -13.42 6.22 15.74
C LEU A 96 -13.84 4.95 16.45
N PHE A 97 -13.11 3.84 16.29
CA PHE A 97 -13.38 2.60 17.02
C PHE A 97 -13.21 2.78 18.54
N LYS A 98 -12.15 3.47 18.97
CA LYS A 98 -11.88 3.74 20.39
C LYS A 98 -12.95 4.63 21.03
N TYR A 99 -13.36 5.70 20.35
CA TYR A 99 -14.31 6.68 20.89
C TYR A 99 -15.77 6.24 20.75
N SER A 100 -16.08 5.41 19.76
CA SER A 100 -17.45 4.96 19.52
C SER A 100 -17.94 3.95 20.56
N THR A 101 -17.12 3.49 21.52
CA THR A 101 -17.52 2.51 22.55
C THR A 101 -18.37 1.38 21.96
N LEU A 102 -17.92 0.80 20.85
CA LEU A 102 -18.57 -0.32 20.15
C LEU A 102 -18.59 -1.64 20.96
N GLY A 103 -18.30 -1.57 22.27
CA GLY A 103 -18.47 -2.67 23.22
C GLY A 103 -19.90 -2.86 23.74
N VAL A 104 -20.89 -2.14 23.18
CA VAL A 104 -22.31 -2.44 23.46
C VAL A 104 -22.71 -3.63 22.59
N GLU A 105 -23.10 -4.72 23.24
CA GLU A 105 -23.23 -6.13 22.79
C GLU A 105 -24.05 -6.42 21.50
N ASN A 106 -24.40 -5.43 20.67
CA ASN A 106 -25.32 -5.58 19.51
C ASN A 106 -24.82 -5.00 18.17
N LEU A 107 -23.56 -4.54 18.05
CA LEU A 107 -23.08 -3.84 16.84
C LEU A 107 -21.93 -4.54 16.07
N TYR A 108 -21.70 -5.85 16.30
CA TYR A 108 -20.62 -6.60 15.63
C TYR A 108 -20.67 -6.50 14.08
N ASN A 109 -21.88 -6.52 13.51
CA ASN A 109 -22.08 -6.39 12.06
C ASN A 109 -21.63 -5.01 11.54
N LEU A 110 -21.88 -3.95 12.32
CA LEU A 110 -21.51 -2.59 11.95
C LEU A 110 -19.99 -2.40 12.02
N GLU A 111 -19.36 -2.93 13.07
CA GLU A 111 -17.91 -2.88 13.26
C GLU A 111 -17.18 -3.57 12.09
N SER A 112 -17.64 -4.77 11.71
CA SER A 112 -17.09 -5.52 10.58
C SER A 112 -17.25 -4.75 9.25
N CYS A 113 -18.39 -4.10 9.04
CA CYS A 113 -18.64 -3.28 7.85
C CYS A 113 -17.71 -2.06 7.81
N LEU A 114 -17.57 -1.35 8.93
CA LEU A 114 -16.69 -0.20 9.06
C LEU A 114 -15.22 -0.57 8.85
N PHE A 115 -14.78 -1.72 9.35
CA PHE A 115 -13.41 -2.21 9.19
C PHE A 115 -13.02 -2.41 7.70
N VAL A 116 -13.96 -2.81 6.85
CA VAL A 116 -13.75 -2.91 5.39
C VAL A 116 -13.88 -1.55 4.70
N LEU A 117 -14.77 -0.68 5.20
CA LEU A 117 -15.08 0.60 4.57
C LEU A 117 -13.96 1.63 4.75
N PHE A 118 -13.29 1.67 5.90
CA PHE A 118 -12.21 2.64 6.17
C PHE A 118 -11.00 2.51 5.22
N PRO A 119 -10.43 1.31 4.97
CA PRO A 119 -9.38 1.14 3.98
C PRO A 119 -9.82 1.60 2.58
N TYR A 120 -11.06 1.27 2.18
CA TYR A 120 -11.60 1.71 0.89
C TYR A 120 -11.77 3.23 0.81
N PHE A 121 -12.18 3.87 1.91
CA PHE A 121 -12.23 5.32 1.99
C PHE A 121 -10.83 5.94 1.83
N SER A 122 -9.80 5.38 2.49
CA SER A 122 -8.42 5.85 2.32
C SER A 122 -7.93 5.71 0.89
N TYR A 123 -8.26 4.60 0.24
CA TYR A 123 -7.96 4.38 -1.19
C TYR A 123 -8.51 5.48 -2.08
N MET A 124 -9.81 5.75 -1.95
CA MET A 124 -10.52 6.75 -2.75
C MET A 124 -9.98 8.16 -2.48
N LEU A 125 -9.67 8.46 -1.22
CA LEU A 125 -9.08 9.74 -0.83
C LEU A 125 -7.70 9.94 -1.46
N ALA A 126 -6.84 8.92 -1.43
CA ALA A 126 -5.52 8.98 -2.05
C ALA A 126 -5.59 9.09 -3.59
N GLU A 127 -6.44 8.29 -4.26
CA GLU A 127 -6.66 8.43 -5.71
C GLU A 127 -7.22 9.81 -6.08
N GLY A 128 -8.09 10.38 -5.24
CA GLY A 128 -8.62 11.75 -5.41
C GLY A 128 -7.55 12.84 -5.35
N PHE A 129 -6.48 12.64 -4.56
CA PHE A 129 -5.31 13.52 -4.54
C PHE A 129 -4.27 13.22 -5.63
N GLY A 130 -4.52 12.24 -6.51
CA GLY A 130 -3.56 11.80 -7.52
C GLY A 130 -2.39 10.98 -6.96
N LEU A 131 -2.52 10.50 -5.73
CA LEU A 131 -1.54 9.65 -5.04
C LEU A 131 -1.83 8.16 -5.32
N SER A 132 -1.00 7.27 -4.79
CA SER A 132 -1.19 5.83 -4.92
C SER A 132 -2.17 5.31 -3.87
N GLY A 133 -3.40 5.01 -4.29
CA GLY A 133 -4.42 4.45 -3.39
C GLY A 133 -3.98 3.14 -2.76
N ILE A 134 -3.26 2.30 -3.51
CA ILE A 134 -2.82 0.96 -3.06
C ILE A 134 -1.84 1.09 -1.88
N VAL A 135 -0.90 2.02 -1.99
CA VAL A 135 0.04 2.33 -0.91
C VAL A 135 -0.71 2.89 0.30
N SER A 136 -1.70 3.75 0.07
CA SER A 136 -2.54 4.30 1.14
C SER A 136 -3.31 3.22 1.92
N ILE A 137 -4.01 2.31 1.22
CA ILE A 137 -4.73 1.17 1.85
C ILE A 137 -3.78 0.36 2.74
N LEU A 138 -2.59 0.04 2.24
CA LEU A 138 -1.63 -0.80 2.94
C LEU A 138 -1.22 -0.17 4.27
N PHE A 139 -0.87 1.12 4.27
CA PHE A 139 -0.53 1.83 5.50
C PHE A 139 -1.74 2.04 6.42
N THR A 140 -2.95 2.23 5.87
CA THR A 140 -4.19 2.24 6.66
C THR A 140 -4.42 0.91 7.37
N GLY A 141 -4.20 -0.22 6.70
CA GLY A 141 -4.33 -1.55 7.29
C GLY A 141 -3.30 -1.79 8.40
N ILE A 142 -2.04 -1.39 8.19
CA ILE A 142 -0.99 -1.50 9.20
C ILE A 142 -1.37 -0.71 10.47
N VAL A 143 -1.79 0.55 10.32
CA VAL A 143 -2.17 1.40 11.47
C VAL A 143 -3.50 0.98 12.09
N GLY A 144 -4.46 0.52 11.29
CA GLY A 144 -5.77 0.07 11.79
C GLY A 144 -5.73 -1.29 12.49
N SER A 145 -4.64 -2.06 12.31
CA SER A 145 -4.44 -3.35 12.97
C SER A 145 -3.89 -3.27 14.40
N THR A 146 -3.48 -2.07 14.85
CA THR A 146 -2.97 -1.81 16.21
C THR A 146 -4.06 -1.27 17.12
#